data_AF-A0A957GS41-F1
#
_entry.id   AF-A0A957GS41-F1
#
_cell.length_a   1.000
_cell.length_b   1.000
_cell.length_c   1.000
_cell.angle_alpha   90.00
_cell.angle_beta   90.00
_cell.angle_gamma   90.00
#
_symmetry.space_group_name_H-M   'P 1'
#
loop_
_entity.id
_entity.type
_entity.pdbx_description
1 polymer ?
#
loop_
_entity_poly.entity_id
_entity_poly.type
_entity_poly.pdbx_seq_one_letter_code
_entity_poly.pdbx_strand_id
1 'polypeptide(L)'
;LDNTARQIYLQRCLDYQTPFYSHIPLIVTSKGEKLSKQTGAKALDFTNPSATLWQLLVLLGQNPPKPLQYEAKEDILTWAINHWDLSNIPATLKLITDN
;
A
#
# COMPACT_ATOMS: atom_id res chain seq x y z
N LEU A 1 4.88 -1.83 -14.09
CA LEU A 1 6.29 -1.38 -13.96
C LEU A 1 6.85 -0.95 -15.32
N ASP A 2 6.44 -1.65 -16.39
CA ASP A 2 7.05 -1.57 -17.73
C ASP A 2 6.98 -0.20 -18.41
N ASN A 3 6.05 0.68 -18.01
CA ASN A 3 5.93 2.02 -18.59
C ASN A 3 6.92 3.03 -18.00
N THR A 4 7.50 2.77 -16.83
CA THR A 4 8.44 3.71 -16.19
C THR A 4 9.66 3.95 -17.08
N ALA A 5 10.20 2.91 -17.72
CA ALA A 5 11.33 3.07 -18.65
C ALA A 5 10.99 3.94 -19.86
N ARG A 6 9.79 3.79 -20.43
CA ARG A 6 9.31 4.62 -21.55
C ARG A 6 9.08 6.07 -21.12
N GLN A 7 8.53 6.28 -19.93
CA GLN A 7 8.34 7.61 -19.36
C GLN A 7 9.68 8.33 -19.13
N ILE A 8 10.68 7.63 -18.58
CA ILE A 8 12.03 8.17 -18.41
C ILE A 8 12.67 8.50 -19.76
N TYR A 9 12.51 7.63 -20.76
CA TYR A 9 13.02 7.89 -22.10
C TYR A 9 12.41 9.17 -22.70
N LEU A 10 11.09 9.33 -22.60
CA LEU A 10 10.40 10.54 -23.08
C LEU A 10 10.86 11.80 -22.34
N GLN A 11 11.03 11.74 -21.02
CA GLN A 11 11.54 12.88 -20.22
C GLN A 11 12.92 13.31 -20.72
N ARG A 12 13.82 12.36 -20.99
CA ARG A 12 15.16 12.65 -21.51
C ARG A 12 15.11 13.26 -22.91
N CYS A 13 14.22 12.80 -23.79
CA CYS A 13 14.03 13.39 -25.12
C CYS A 13 13.51 14.84 -25.06
N LEU A 14 12.77 15.18 -24.02
CA LEU A 14 12.17 16.51 -23.82
C LEU A 14 12.97 17.39 -22.84
N ASP A 15 14.16 16.95 -22.43
CA ASP A 15 15.05 17.63 -21.47
C ASP A 15 14.38 17.94 -20.11
N TYR A 16 13.49 17.06 -19.66
CA TYR A 16 12.87 17.15 -18.34
C TYR A 16 13.67 16.37 -17.28
N GLN A 17 13.68 16.90 -16.05
CA GLN A 17 14.22 16.19 -14.90
C GLN A 17 13.46 14.88 -14.64
N THR A 18 14.20 13.80 -14.42
CA THR A 18 13.62 12.50 -14.04
C THR A 18 13.29 12.47 -12.54
N PRO A 19 12.03 12.23 -12.15
CA PRO A 19 11.66 12.10 -10.74
C PRO A 19 12.09 10.74 -10.16
N PHE A 20 12.06 10.63 -8.84
CA PHE A 20 12.17 9.33 -8.17
C PHE A 20 10.86 8.56 -8.30
N TYR A 21 10.96 7.28 -8.67
CA TYR A 21 9.82 6.38 -8.79
C TYR A 21 9.83 5.37 -7.66
N SER A 22 8.67 5.20 -7.02
CA SER A 22 8.40 4.07 -6.15
C SER A 22 7.11 3.40 -6.59
N HIS A 23 7.13 2.07 -6.63
CA HIS A 23 6.00 1.27 -7.07
C HIS A 23 5.42 0.53 -5.87
N ILE A 24 4.22 0.93 -5.47
CA ILE A 24 3.47 0.21 -4.44
C ILE A 24 3.03 -1.15 -5.02
N PRO A 25 3.36 -2.27 -4.36
CA PRO A 25 2.98 -3.58 -4.85
C PRO A 25 1.47 -3.76 -4.88
N LEU A 26 1.01 -4.65 -5.75
CA LEU A 26 -0.38 -5.07 -5.73
C LEU A 26 -0.63 -6.01 -4.57
N ILE A 27 -1.80 -5.87 -3.96
CA ILE A 27 -2.32 -6.85 -3.03
C ILE A 27 -2.71 -8.11 -3.81
N VAL A 28 -2.23 -9.26 -3.35
CA VAL A 28 -2.55 -10.58 -3.89
C VAL A 28 -3.20 -11.46 -2.82
N THR A 29 -3.99 -12.44 -3.25
CA THR A 29 -4.54 -13.49 -2.38
C THR A 29 -3.42 -14.39 -1.85
N SER A 30 -3.74 -15.28 -0.90
CA SER A 30 -2.82 -16.31 -0.42
C SER A 30 -2.27 -17.20 -1.55
N LYS A 31 -3.01 -17.36 -2.65
CA LYS A 31 -2.63 -18.10 -3.85
C LYS A 31 -1.80 -17.29 -4.86
N GLY A 32 -1.52 -16.01 -4.57
CA GLY A 32 -0.74 -15.12 -5.45
C GLY A 32 -1.55 -14.47 -6.57
N GLU A 33 -2.87 -14.61 -6.56
CA GLU A 33 -3.75 -14.00 -7.56
C GLU A 33 -3.98 -12.53 -7.23
N LYS A 34 -3.97 -11.65 -8.23
CA LYS A 34 -4.23 -10.22 -8.03
C LYS A 34 -5.61 -10.03 -7.40
N LEU A 35 -5.65 -9.34 -6.26
CA LEU A 35 -6.90 -8.93 -5.67
C LEU A 35 -7.56 -7.90 -6.60
N SER A 36 -8.70 -8.25 -7.16
CA SER A 36 -9.45 -7.42 -8.09
C SER A 36 -10.95 -7.54 -7.82
N LYS A 37 -11.72 -6.58 -8.34
CA LYS A 37 -13.20 -6.67 -8.34
C LYS A 37 -13.70 -7.92 -9.05
N GLN A 38 -12.94 -8.44 -10.02
CA GLN A 38 -13.27 -9.66 -10.75
C GLN A 38 -12.97 -10.93 -9.95
N THR A 39 -12.01 -10.90 -9.02
CA THR A 39 -11.63 -12.05 -8.17
C THR A 39 -12.36 -12.05 -6.83
N GLY A 40 -13.52 -11.38 -6.74
CA GLY A 40 -14.37 -11.43 -5.53
C GLY A 40 -13.77 -10.77 -4.29
N ALA A 41 -12.88 -9.78 -4.45
CA ALA A 41 -12.32 -9.05 -3.33
C ALA A 41 -13.43 -8.47 -2.44
N LYS A 42 -13.37 -8.78 -1.13
CA LYS A 42 -14.29 -8.18 -0.15
C LYS A 42 -14.17 -6.66 -0.23
N ALA A 43 -15.31 -5.97 -0.25
CA ALA A 43 -15.33 -4.52 -0.16
C ALA A 43 -14.66 -4.08 1.14
N LEU A 44 -13.98 -2.93 1.10
CA LEU A 44 -13.44 -2.32 2.32
C LEU A 44 -14.59 -2.02 3.28
N ASP A 45 -14.38 -2.34 4.55
CA ASP A 45 -15.34 -2.04 5.59
C ASP A 45 -15.15 -0.59 6.07
N PHE A 46 -16.05 0.28 5.62
CA PHE A 46 -16.06 1.69 6.02
C PHE A 46 -16.74 1.93 7.38
N THR A 47 -17.34 0.90 8.00
CA THR A 47 -17.95 1.03 9.34
C THR A 47 -16.90 1.08 10.44
N ASN A 48 -15.73 0.47 10.21
CA ASN A 48 -14.57 0.55 11.09
C ASN A 48 -13.29 0.92 10.30
N PRO A 49 -13.14 2.21 9.92
CA PRO A 49 -12.00 2.67 9.14
C PRO A 49 -10.68 2.58 9.91
N SER A 50 -10.71 2.70 11.25
CA SER A 50 -9.52 2.62 12.09
C SER A 50 -8.84 1.25 12.02
N ALA A 51 -9.60 0.17 12.21
CA ALA A 51 -9.07 -1.18 12.08
C ALA A 51 -8.55 -1.46 10.67
N THR A 52 -9.27 -1.00 9.63
CA THR A 52 -8.87 -1.14 8.24
C THR A 52 -7.55 -0.41 7.94
N LEU A 53 -7.41 0.85 8.38
CA LEU A 53 -6.18 1.62 8.21
C LEU A 53 -4.99 0.96 8.91
N TRP A 54 -5.18 0.51 10.14
CA TRP A 54 -4.14 -0.19 10.88
C TRP A 54 -3.68 -1.46 10.16
N GLN A 55 -4.61 -2.29 9.67
CA GLN A 55 -4.29 -3.49 8.90
C GLN A 55 -3.52 -3.17 7.62
N LEU A 56 -3.91 -2.13 6.89
CA LEU A 56 -3.22 -1.70 5.68
C LEU A 56 -1.80 -1.21 5.98
N LEU A 57 -1.58 -0.50 7.09
CA LEU A 57 -0.24 -0.09 7.52
C LEU A 57 0.64 -1.29 7.88
N VAL A 58 0.08 -2.32 8.52
CA VAL A 58 0.79 -3.60 8.75
C VAL A 58 1.15 -4.27 7.43
N LEU A 59 0.22 -4.35 6.47
CA LEU A 59 0.49 -4.92 5.14
C LEU A 59 1.60 -4.16 4.41
N LEU A 60 1.61 -2.83 4.52
CA LEU A 60 2.64 -1.95 3.96
C LEU A 60 3.97 -2.00 4.73
N GLY A 61 4.10 -2.87 5.74
CA GLY A 61 5.32 -3.08 6.52
C GLY A 61 5.63 -1.95 7.52
N GLN A 62 4.70 -1.03 7.77
CA GLN A 62 4.95 0.15 8.60
C GLN A 62 5.02 -0.18 10.11
N ASN A 63 4.55 -1.37 10.54
CA ASN A 63 4.59 -1.85 11.93
C ASN A 63 3.96 -0.90 12.98
N PRO A 64 2.71 -0.44 12.80
CA PRO A 64 2.02 0.37 13.80
C PRO A 64 1.84 -0.37 15.13
N PRO A 65 1.91 0.33 16.29
CA PRO A 65 1.60 -0.27 17.59
C PRO A 65 0.20 -0.88 17.60
N LYS A 66 0.03 -2.06 18.22
CA LYS A 66 -1.28 -2.75 18.29
C LYS A 66 -2.40 -1.90 18.91
N PRO A 67 -2.19 -1.09 19.97
CA PRO A 67 -3.25 -0.26 20.52
C PRO A 67 -3.80 0.78 19.54
N LEU A 68 -2.99 1.22 18.58
CA LEU A 68 -3.34 2.25 17.60
C LEU A 68 -4.56 1.86 16.73
N GLN A 69 -4.86 0.56 16.60
CA GLN A 69 -6.01 0.08 15.83
C GLN A 69 -7.37 0.53 16.42
N TYR A 70 -7.40 0.93 17.69
CA TYR A 70 -8.61 1.37 18.40
C TYR A 70 -8.73 2.90 18.48
N GLU A 71 -7.73 3.63 18.00
CA GLU A 71 -7.73 5.10 18.01
C GLU A 71 -8.54 5.67 16.83
N ALA A 72 -8.74 6.99 16.84
CA ALA A 72 -9.38 7.67 15.72
C ALA A 72 -8.54 7.51 14.44
N LYS A 73 -9.22 7.47 13.28
CA LYS A 73 -8.56 7.38 11.98
C LYS A 73 -7.56 8.52 11.75
N GLU A 74 -7.85 9.71 12.28
CA GLU A 74 -6.97 10.87 12.25
C GLU A 74 -5.66 10.63 13.01
N ASP A 75 -5.69 9.95 14.15
CA ASP A 75 -4.51 9.62 14.95
C ASP A 75 -3.66 8.55 14.26
N ILE A 76 -4.32 7.55 13.65
CA ILE A 76 -3.64 6.52 12.85
C ILE A 76 -2.91 7.16 11.66
N LEU A 77 -3.55 8.10 10.95
CA LEU A 77 -2.94 8.81 9.82
C LEU A 77 -1.80 9.72 10.27
N THR A 78 -1.96 10.43 11.37
CA THR A 78 -0.90 11.25 11.98
C THR A 78 0.31 10.39 12.32
N TRP A 79 0.09 9.23 12.96
CA TRP A 79 1.15 8.29 13.25
C TRP A 79 1.84 7.81 11.96
N ALA A 80 1.07 7.45 10.94
CA ALA A 80 1.61 6.97 9.66
C ALA A 80 2.50 8.02 8.97
N ILE A 81 2.08 9.29 8.94
CA ILE A 81 2.89 10.38 8.37
C ILE A 81 4.25 10.50 9.08
N ASN A 82 4.26 10.38 10.40
CA ASN A 82 5.46 10.57 11.21
C ASN A 82 6.44 9.37 11.17
N HIS A 83 5.94 8.17 10.86
CA HIS A 83 6.72 6.93 10.89
C HIS A 83 6.86 6.26 9.52
N TRP A 84 6.44 6.95 8.45
CA TRP A 84 6.45 6.39 7.11
C TRP A 84 7.87 6.11 6.65
N ASP A 85 8.12 4.86 6.25
CA ASP A 85 9.38 4.47 5.63
C ASP A 85 9.11 3.60 4.40
N LEU A 86 9.54 4.11 3.26
CA LEU A 86 9.39 3.46 1.96
C LEU A 86 10.20 2.15 1.87
N SER A 87 11.31 2.06 2.60
CA SER A 87 12.16 0.87 2.60
C SER A 87 11.51 -0.34 3.28
N ASN A 88 10.49 -0.11 4.11
CA ASN A 88 9.72 -1.16 4.77
C ASN A 88 8.63 -1.78 3.89
N ILE A 89 8.34 -1.19 2.72
CA ILE A 89 7.30 -1.71 1.83
C ILE A 89 7.78 -3.04 1.22
N PRO A 90 7.08 -4.16 1.46
CA PRO A 90 7.51 -5.46 0.95
C PRO A 90 7.36 -5.52 -0.57
N ALA A 91 8.10 -6.40 -1.24
CA ALA A 91 7.98 -6.58 -2.69
C ALA A 91 6.60 -7.15 -3.13
N THR A 92 5.83 -7.72 -2.22
CA THR A 92 4.49 -8.27 -2.47
C THR A 92 3.63 -8.10 -1.23
N LEU A 93 2.41 -7.59 -1.41
CA LEU A 93 1.42 -7.48 -0.35
C LEU A 93 0.51 -8.71 -0.40
N LYS A 94 0.54 -9.55 0.63
CA LYS A 94 -0.34 -10.73 0.72
C LYS A 94 -1.45 -10.46 1.73
N LEU A 95 -2.70 -10.53 1.28
CA LEU A 95 -3.81 -10.62 2.22
C LEU A 95 -3.85 -12.03 2.80
N ILE A 96 -3.59 -12.13 4.10
CA ILE A 96 -3.93 -13.31 4.87
C ILE A 96 -5.43 -13.18 5.16
N THR A 97 -6.26 -13.61 4.22
CA THR A 97 -7.65 -13.93 4.53
C THR A 97 -7.63 -15.29 5.21
N ASP A 98 -7.80 -15.31 6.53
CA ASP A 98 -8.17 -16.54 7.23
C ASP A 98 -9.50 -17.03 6.64
N ASN A 99 -9.55 -18.32 6.28
CA ASN A 99 -10.77 -19.01 5.86
C ASN A 99 -11.84 -18.95 6.95
#